data_AF-A0AAX6FD11-F1
#
_entry.id   AF-A0AAX6FD11-F1
#
_cell.length_a   1.000
_cell.length_b   1.000
_cell.length_c   1.000
_cell.angle_alpha   90.00
_cell.angle_beta   90.00
_cell.angle_gamma   90.00
#
_symmetry.space_group_name_H-M   'P 1'
#
loop_
_entity.id
_entity.type
_entity.pdbx_description
1 polymer ?
#
loop_
_entity_poly.entity_id
_entity_poly.type
_entity_poly.pdbx_seq_one_letter_code
_entity_poly.pdbx_strand_id
1 'polypeptide(L)'
;MGPILEIIVSRMRRISSHIDSTIRIVALSASLANAKDLGEWIGATSHGLFNFPPGVRPVPLEIHIQGVDISNFEARMQAMTKPTYTSIVQHAKNRKPALVFVPTRKHAKLTALDLCTYSNAESGDKPLFLLGSEEELDIFISEIKDETLKRTLPLGVGYLHEGLNSDDQEVVLNLFVGGRIQVCVSSSSMCWGKPMPAHLVVVMGTQYYDGRENAHTDYPITDLLQMMGHASRPLVDNSGICVILCHAPRKEYYKKFLYEAFPVESHLHHFLHDHLNAEVVVGVIENKQDAVDYLTWTFMYRRLTKNPNYYNLQGVSHRHLSDHLSDLVENVLSDLESSKCVSIEEDMYLKSLNLGLIASYYYISYTTIERFSSSLIPKTRMKGLLDILASASEYAELPIRPGEEELIRKLINHQRFSFENPKCTDPHVKANALLQAHFSRHTVVGNLAADQREVLLSAHRLLQAMVDVISSNGWLSLAILAMEVSQMVTQGMWEKDSMLLQLPHFTKELAKRCQENPGRSIETVFDLVEMEDDERRELLQMSDSQLLDIALFCNRFPNIDMSYEVLDGDDVRPGDNVTLQVTLERDLEGGQRWDRLMPHDFPNPKKKVGGLW
;
A
#
# COMPACT_ATOMS: atom_id res chain seq x y z
N MET A 1 3.43 11.97 -14.14
CA MET A 1 2.69 12.43 -12.94
C MET A 1 1.66 11.38 -12.59
N GLY A 2 1.49 11.06 -11.30
CA GLY A 2 0.43 10.13 -10.88
C GLY A 2 -0.95 10.74 -11.08
N PRO A 3 -1.94 9.99 -11.60
CA PRO A 3 -3.26 10.51 -11.99
C PRO A 3 -4.03 11.10 -10.78
N ILE A 4 -3.95 10.44 -9.63
CA ILE A 4 -4.61 10.91 -8.39
C ILE A 4 -4.06 12.26 -7.94
N LEU A 5 -2.73 12.43 -7.94
CA LEU A 5 -2.09 13.70 -7.57
C LEU A 5 -2.50 14.83 -8.52
N GLU A 6 -2.55 14.54 -9.81
CA GLU A 6 -3.00 15.49 -10.83
C GLU A 6 -4.45 15.94 -10.59
N ILE A 7 -5.36 14.99 -10.31
CA ILE A 7 -6.76 15.31 -10.05
C ILE A 7 -6.93 16.12 -8.77
N ILE A 8 -6.23 15.77 -7.68
CA ILE A 8 -6.31 16.53 -6.43
C ILE A 8 -5.84 17.98 -6.63
N VAL A 9 -4.72 18.19 -7.33
CA VAL A 9 -4.23 19.56 -7.61
C VAL A 9 -5.19 20.31 -8.53
N SER A 10 -5.71 19.66 -9.57
CA SER A 10 -6.70 20.26 -10.48
C SER A 10 -7.98 20.65 -9.75
N ARG A 11 -8.47 19.78 -8.86
CA ARG A 11 -9.63 20.04 -8.00
C ARG A 11 -9.38 21.20 -7.05
N MET A 12 -8.22 21.26 -6.39
CA MET A 12 -7.88 22.39 -5.51
C MET A 12 -7.84 23.73 -6.26
N ARG A 13 -7.36 23.74 -7.50
CA ARG A 13 -7.41 24.93 -8.35
C ARG A 13 -8.82 25.33 -8.73
N ARG A 14 -9.66 24.36 -9.11
CA ARG A 14 -11.07 24.60 -9.42
C ARG A 14 -11.82 25.11 -8.18
N ILE A 15 -11.60 24.53 -7.01
CA ILE A 15 -12.16 25.03 -5.76
C ILE A 15 -11.72 26.48 -5.52
N SER A 16 -10.42 26.78 -5.68
CA SER A 16 -9.90 28.15 -5.53
C SER A 16 -10.51 29.15 -6.52
N SER A 17 -11.05 28.73 -7.66
CA SER A 17 -11.72 29.62 -8.61
C SER A 17 -13.20 29.84 -8.31
N HIS A 18 -13.81 28.99 -7.48
CA HIS A 18 -15.23 29.08 -7.10
C HIS A 18 -15.43 29.70 -5.71
N ILE A 19 -14.40 29.68 -4.86
CA ILE A 19 -14.42 30.38 -3.59
C ILE A 19 -13.83 31.79 -3.77
N ASP A 20 -14.34 32.77 -3.02
CA ASP A 20 -13.79 34.15 -2.98
C ASP A 20 -12.44 34.24 -2.23
N SER A 21 -11.68 33.16 -2.19
CA SER A 21 -10.42 33.03 -1.46
C SER A 21 -9.35 32.35 -2.29
N THR A 22 -8.13 32.87 -2.23
CA THR A 22 -7.00 32.31 -3.00
C THR A 22 -6.33 31.19 -2.23
N ILE A 23 -6.35 29.97 -2.77
CA ILE A 23 -5.57 28.85 -2.24
C ILE A 23 -4.15 28.96 -2.77
N ARG A 24 -3.17 29.19 -1.87
CA ARG A 24 -1.75 29.21 -2.25
C ARG A 24 -1.25 27.78 -2.46
N ILE A 25 -0.89 27.46 -3.71
CA ILE A 25 -0.26 26.19 -4.06
C ILE A 25 1.26 26.36 -4.07
N VAL A 26 1.97 25.52 -3.30
CA VAL A 26 3.43 25.42 -3.32
C VAL A 26 3.78 24.01 -3.76
N ALA A 27 4.30 23.87 -4.98
CA ALA A 27 4.70 22.59 -5.55
C ALA A 27 6.22 22.41 -5.40
N LEU A 28 6.64 21.29 -4.82
CA LEU A 28 8.04 20.89 -4.72
C LEU A 28 8.27 19.71 -5.66
N SER A 29 9.30 19.80 -6.48
CA SER A 29 9.67 18.74 -7.43
C SER A 29 11.17 18.69 -7.64
N ALA A 30 11.65 17.57 -8.20
CA ALA A 30 12.98 17.50 -8.77
C ALA A 30 13.09 18.43 -10.00
N SER A 31 14.29 18.57 -10.57
CA SER A 31 14.50 19.34 -11.80
C SER A 31 13.67 18.78 -12.96
N LEU A 32 12.84 19.61 -13.59
CA LEU A 32 11.94 19.18 -14.68
C LEU A 32 12.27 19.88 -16.00
N ALA A 33 12.21 19.14 -17.11
CA ALA A 33 12.41 19.72 -18.44
C ALA A 33 11.25 20.65 -18.84
N ASN A 34 10.02 20.30 -18.44
CA ASN A 34 8.79 21.02 -18.77
C ASN A 34 8.15 21.70 -17.54
N ALA A 35 8.98 22.24 -16.63
CA ALA A 35 8.50 22.95 -15.44
C ALA A 35 7.57 24.13 -15.74
N LYS A 36 7.73 24.77 -16.91
CA LYS A 36 6.86 25.86 -17.34
C LYS A 36 5.41 25.40 -17.50
N ASP A 37 5.17 24.23 -18.09
CA ASP A 37 3.82 23.71 -18.28
C ASP A 37 3.16 23.39 -16.94
N LEU A 38 3.94 22.85 -15.98
CA LEU A 38 3.47 22.62 -14.61
C LEU A 38 3.21 23.93 -13.86
N GLY A 39 4.09 24.93 -14.00
CA GLY A 39 3.92 26.26 -13.42
C GLY A 39 2.64 26.94 -13.92
N GLU A 40 2.45 26.99 -15.24
CA GLU A 40 1.22 27.50 -15.86
C GLU A 40 -0.01 26.70 -15.44
N TRP A 41 0.11 25.36 -15.37
CA TRP A 41 -0.95 24.52 -14.87
C TRP A 41 -1.29 24.82 -13.42
N ILE A 42 -0.36 25.02 -12.48
CA ILE A 42 -0.72 25.34 -11.09
C ILE A 42 -1.08 26.82 -10.85
N GLY A 43 -1.00 27.67 -11.88
CA GLY A 43 -1.20 29.11 -11.76
C GLY A 43 0.00 29.85 -11.14
N ALA A 44 1.19 29.25 -11.15
CA ALA A 44 2.41 29.94 -10.75
C ALA A 44 2.82 30.98 -11.80
N THR A 45 3.06 32.21 -11.36
CA THR A 45 3.61 33.26 -12.24
C THR A 45 5.06 32.95 -12.60
N SER A 46 5.58 33.59 -13.66
CA SER A 46 7.00 33.49 -14.03
C SER A 46 7.95 33.87 -12.88
N HIS A 47 7.53 34.78 -11.99
CA HIS A 47 8.28 35.17 -10.81
C HIS A 47 8.22 34.15 -9.66
N GLY A 48 7.20 33.29 -9.64
CA GLY A 48 7.03 32.22 -8.66
C GLY A 48 7.55 30.86 -9.14
N LEU A 49 7.99 30.74 -10.39
CA LEU A 49 8.47 29.51 -10.99
C LEU A 49 10.00 29.42 -10.87
N PHE A 50 10.48 28.61 -9.92
CA PHE A 50 11.88 28.31 -9.74
C PHE A 50 12.18 26.89 -10.23
N ASN A 51 12.86 26.77 -11.37
CA ASN A 51 13.31 25.49 -11.91
C ASN A 51 14.82 25.54 -12.14
N PHE A 52 15.54 24.62 -11.50
CA PHE A 52 17.00 24.58 -11.53
C PHE A 52 17.47 23.33 -12.28
N PRO A 53 18.59 23.39 -13.04
CA PRO A 53 19.15 22.20 -13.67
C PRO A 53 19.64 21.21 -12.60
N PRO A 54 19.70 19.89 -12.89
CA PRO A 54 20.06 18.85 -11.91
C PRO A 54 21.39 19.04 -11.18
N GLY A 55 22.31 19.81 -11.77
CA GLY A 55 23.61 20.14 -11.18
C GLY A 55 23.58 21.23 -10.09
N VAL A 56 22.50 22.00 -9.97
CA VAL A 56 22.34 22.99 -8.89
C VAL A 56 21.94 22.26 -7.62
N ARG A 57 22.94 21.92 -6.82
CA ARG A 57 22.80 21.21 -5.54
C ARG A 57 23.64 21.90 -4.48
N PRO A 58 23.19 21.95 -3.20
CA PRO A 58 24.01 22.45 -2.11
C PRO A 58 25.32 21.67 -1.95
N VAL A 59 25.27 20.36 -2.21
CA VAL A 59 26.44 19.48 -2.28
C VAL A 59 26.56 18.98 -3.72
N PRO A 60 27.63 19.34 -4.45
CA PRO A 60 27.91 18.82 -5.79
C PRO A 60 27.92 17.28 -5.79
N LEU A 61 27.34 16.67 -6.84
CA LEU A 61 27.23 15.22 -6.96
C LEU A 61 28.02 14.72 -8.17
N GLU A 62 28.98 13.83 -7.94
CA GLU A 62 29.71 13.10 -8.98
C GLU A 62 29.00 11.79 -9.30
N ILE A 63 28.63 11.56 -10.57
CA ILE A 63 27.86 10.37 -10.98
C ILE A 63 28.70 9.49 -11.90
N HIS A 64 28.99 8.26 -11.47
CA HIS A 64 29.69 7.24 -12.26
C HIS A 64 28.73 6.13 -12.66
N ILE A 65 28.58 5.84 -13.95
CA ILE A 65 27.72 4.77 -14.44
C ILE A 65 28.57 3.66 -15.06
N GLN A 66 28.48 2.46 -14.50
CA GLN A 66 29.18 1.27 -14.95
C GLN A 66 28.19 0.25 -15.48
N GLY A 67 28.38 -0.17 -16.73
CA GLY A 67 27.57 -1.19 -17.37
C GLY A 67 28.20 -2.58 -17.19
N VAL A 68 27.40 -3.55 -16.76
CA VAL A 68 27.80 -4.96 -16.69
C VAL A 68 27.10 -5.72 -17.81
N ASP A 69 27.89 -6.34 -18.68
CA ASP A 69 27.43 -7.06 -19.87
C ASP A 69 27.20 -8.55 -19.57
N ILE A 70 26.19 -8.82 -18.75
CA ILE A 70 25.73 -10.17 -18.41
C ILE A 70 24.21 -10.16 -18.51
N SER A 71 23.62 -11.00 -19.37
CA SER A 71 22.17 -11.00 -19.60
C SER A 71 21.37 -11.58 -18.43
N ASN A 72 21.86 -12.66 -17.82
CA ASN A 72 21.20 -13.30 -16.67
C ASN A 72 21.24 -12.37 -15.45
N PHE A 73 20.08 -12.08 -14.86
CA PHE A 73 19.94 -11.11 -13.77
C PHE A 73 20.71 -11.51 -12.50
N GLU A 74 20.55 -12.74 -12.00
CA GLU A 74 21.22 -13.18 -10.76
C GLU A 74 22.74 -13.24 -10.94
N ALA A 75 23.23 -13.75 -12.08
CA ALA A 75 24.66 -13.75 -12.40
C ALA A 75 25.22 -12.33 -12.53
N ARG A 76 24.44 -11.41 -13.11
CA ARG A 76 24.79 -9.99 -13.20
C ARG A 76 24.87 -9.35 -11.82
N MET A 77 23.92 -9.62 -10.94
CA MET A 77 23.93 -9.14 -9.55
C MET A 77 25.16 -9.64 -8.79
N GLN A 78 25.50 -10.92 -8.88
CA GLN A 78 26.72 -11.46 -8.27
C GLN A 78 28.00 -10.81 -8.81
N ALA A 79 28.07 -10.60 -10.13
CA ALA A 79 29.21 -9.93 -10.76
C ALA A 79 29.35 -8.45 -10.34
N MET A 80 28.25 -7.80 -9.91
CA MET A 80 28.25 -6.42 -9.43
C MET A 80 28.76 -6.28 -7.98
N THR A 81 28.78 -7.34 -7.17
CA THR A 81 29.16 -7.24 -5.75
C THR A 81 30.61 -6.78 -5.55
N LYS A 82 31.56 -7.32 -6.34
CA LYS A 82 32.97 -6.92 -6.28
C LYS A 82 33.21 -5.47 -6.75
N PRO A 83 32.60 -5.00 -7.86
CA PRO A 83 32.57 -3.58 -8.20
C PRO A 83 31.97 -2.68 -7.12
N THR A 84 30.90 -3.11 -6.44
CA THR A 84 30.32 -2.38 -5.30
C THR A 84 31.35 -2.21 -4.18
N TYR A 85 31.99 -3.30 -3.74
CA TYR A 85 33.05 -3.24 -2.73
C TYR A 85 34.19 -2.31 -3.14
N THR A 86 34.70 -2.48 -4.36
CA THR A 86 35.76 -1.62 -4.93
C THR A 86 35.35 -0.14 -4.92
N SER A 87 34.10 0.16 -5.25
CA SER A 87 33.57 1.54 -5.24
C SER A 87 33.53 2.13 -3.83
N ILE A 88 33.17 1.33 -2.81
CA ILE A 88 33.20 1.75 -1.41
C ILE A 88 34.63 2.09 -0.99
N VAL A 89 35.59 1.21 -1.23
CA VAL A 89 37.00 1.42 -0.85
C VAL A 89 37.61 2.63 -1.59
N GLN A 90 37.26 2.83 -2.86
CA GLN A 90 37.80 3.90 -3.69
C GLN A 90 37.18 5.28 -3.41
N HIS A 91 35.87 5.35 -3.22
CA HIS A 91 35.13 6.62 -3.13
C HIS A 91 34.72 7.00 -1.70
N ALA A 92 34.50 6.03 -0.81
CA ALA A 92 34.19 6.28 0.60
C ALA A 92 35.45 6.30 1.50
N LYS A 93 36.52 6.94 1.01
CA LYS A 93 37.79 7.10 1.74
C LYS A 93 37.59 7.90 3.02
N ASN A 94 38.52 7.76 3.97
CA ASN A 94 38.48 8.40 5.28
C ASN A 94 37.23 8.03 6.09
N ARG A 95 36.80 6.77 6.01
CA ARG A 95 35.72 6.22 6.86
C ARG A 95 34.38 6.94 6.67
N LYS A 96 34.12 7.46 5.47
CA LYS A 96 32.85 8.15 5.15
C LYS A 96 31.73 7.13 4.91
N PRO A 97 30.46 7.45 5.25
CA PRO A 97 29.34 6.53 5.11
C PRO A 97 29.01 6.22 3.65
N ALA A 98 28.76 4.94 3.38
CA ALA A 98 28.38 4.42 2.08
C ALA A 98 27.02 3.70 2.17
N LEU A 99 26.08 4.11 1.33
CA LEU A 99 24.75 3.50 1.22
C LEU A 99 24.66 2.72 -0.10
N VAL A 100 24.29 1.45 -0.03
CA VAL A 100 24.15 0.58 -1.21
C VAL A 100 22.69 0.23 -1.41
N PHE A 101 22.08 0.66 -2.52
CA PHE A 101 20.74 0.22 -2.90
C PHE A 101 20.79 -1.05 -3.75
N VAL A 102 19.92 -2.00 -3.44
CA VAL A 102 19.81 -3.28 -4.15
C VAL A 102 18.34 -3.64 -4.43
N PRO A 103 18.05 -4.54 -5.40
CA PRO A 103 16.68 -4.70 -5.89
C PRO A 103 15.69 -5.41 -4.97
N THR A 104 16.17 -6.29 -4.10
CA THR A 104 15.27 -7.07 -3.25
C THR A 104 15.82 -7.26 -1.85
N ARG A 105 14.94 -7.66 -0.92
CA ARG A 105 15.31 -8.03 0.46
C ARG A 105 16.41 -9.08 0.51
N LYS A 106 16.31 -10.10 -0.37
CA LYS A 106 17.32 -11.17 -0.52
C LYS A 106 18.68 -10.58 -0.89
N HIS A 107 18.72 -9.67 -1.86
CA HIS A 107 19.97 -9.01 -2.25
C HIS A 107 20.54 -8.17 -1.12
N ALA A 108 19.72 -7.48 -0.31
CA ALA A 108 20.22 -6.66 0.80
C ALA A 108 21.04 -7.49 1.79
N LYS A 109 20.50 -8.66 2.16
CA LYS A 109 21.17 -9.62 3.05
C LYS A 109 22.41 -10.23 2.42
N LEU A 110 22.32 -10.72 1.17
CA LEU A 110 23.45 -11.38 0.49
C LEU A 110 24.59 -10.42 0.23
N THR A 111 24.31 -9.22 -0.29
CA THR A 111 25.32 -8.21 -0.55
C THR A 111 26.00 -7.76 0.74
N ALA A 112 25.28 -7.61 1.85
CA ALA A 112 25.89 -7.29 3.14
C ALA A 112 26.91 -8.36 3.60
N LEU A 113 26.55 -9.65 3.47
CA LEU A 113 27.44 -10.77 3.79
C LEU A 113 28.67 -10.83 2.88
N ASP A 114 28.48 -10.61 1.58
CA ASP A 114 29.58 -10.60 0.61
C ASP A 114 30.54 -9.43 0.89
N LEU A 115 30.02 -8.24 1.21
CA LEU A 115 30.84 -7.08 1.59
C LEU A 115 31.67 -7.34 2.85
N CYS A 116 31.08 -8.02 3.85
CA CYS A 116 31.82 -8.48 5.03
C CYS A 116 32.94 -9.46 4.64
N THR A 117 32.65 -10.39 3.74
CA THR A 117 33.62 -11.40 3.27
C THR A 117 34.80 -10.75 2.54
N TYR A 118 34.52 -9.77 1.66
CA TYR A 118 35.58 -9.02 0.97
C TYR A 118 36.42 -8.18 1.94
N SER A 119 35.79 -7.51 2.92
CA SER A 119 36.49 -6.75 3.95
C SER A 119 37.46 -7.63 4.75
N ASN A 120 37.02 -8.81 5.18
CA ASN A 120 37.84 -9.75 5.95
C ASN A 120 39.01 -10.30 5.13
N ALA A 121 38.80 -10.56 3.84
CA ALA A 121 39.85 -11.06 2.96
C ALA A 121 40.98 -10.04 2.73
N GLU A 122 40.68 -8.73 2.76
CA GLU A 122 41.67 -7.67 2.49
C GLU A 122 42.32 -7.12 3.76
N SER A 123 41.59 -7.04 4.88
CA SER A 123 42.03 -6.34 6.10
C SER A 123 42.52 -7.27 7.23
N GLY A 124 42.38 -8.59 7.09
CA GLY A 124 42.68 -9.55 8.16
C GLY A 124 41.67 -9.44 9.31
N ASP A 125 42.15 -9.39 10.56
CA ASP A 125 41.32 -9.42 11.78
C ASP A 125 40.66 -8.08 12.16
N LYS A 126 40.99 -6.96 11.51
CA LYS A 126 40.36 -5.66 11.83
C LYS A 126 39.21 -5.34 10.88
N PRO A 127 37.98 -5.11 11.39
CA PRO A 127 36.86 -4.76 10.55
C PRO A 127 37.06 -3.38 9.92
N LEU A 128 37.18 -3.32 8.59
CA LEU A 128 37.48 -2.11 7.83
C LEU A 128 36.38 -1.04 7.98
N PHE A 129 35.12 -1.50 8.03
CA PHE A 129 33.93 -0.65 8.00
C PHE A 129 33.40 -0.31 9.40
N LEU A 130 34.05 -0.80 10.46
CA LEU A 130 33.68 -0.49 11.84
C LEU A 130 34.28 0.87 12.25
N LEU A 131 33.41 1.78 12.66
CA LEU A 131 33.80 3.14 13.04
C LEU A 131 33.73 3.37 14.55
N GLY A 132 32.79 2.70 15.24
CA GLY A 132 32.66 2.71 16.70
C GLY A 132 33.53 1.66 17.41
N SER A 133 33.53 1.68 18.74
CA SER A 133 34.09 0.60 19.57
C SER A 133 33.14 -0.60 19.59
N GLU A 134 33.69 -1.82 19.71
CA GLU A 134 32.89 -3.05 19.79
C GLU A 134 31.98 -3.05 21.04
N GLU A 135 32.48 -2.55 22.18
CA GLU A 135 31.75 -2.47 23.45
C GLU A 135 30.50 -1.57 23.37
N GLU A 136 30.55 -0.47 22.61
CA GLU A 136 29.39 0.41 22.40
C GLU A 136 28.32 -0.26 21.54
N LEU A 137 28.74 -1.09 20.58
CA LEU A 137 27.85 -1.78 19.64
C LEU A 137 27.14 -2.97 20.28
N ASP A 138 27.78 -3.68 21.20
CA ASP A 138 27.21 -4.87 21.84
C ASP A 138 25.87 -4.61 22.53
N ILE A 139 25.69 -3.42 23.11
CA ILE A 139 24.42 -3.00 23.73
C ILE A 139 23.30 -3.00 22.68
N PHE A 140 23.54 -2.35 21.54
CA PHE A 140 22.56 -2.28 20.45
C PHE A 140 22.35 -3.64 19.76
N ILE A 141 23.42 -4.42 19.60
CA ILE A 141 23.36 -5.75 18.96
C ILE A 141 22.55 -6.74 19.82
N SER A 142 22.59 -6.59 21.16
CA SER A 142 21.81 -7.43 22.06
C SER A 142 20.29 -7.28 21.89
N GLU A 143 19.83 -6.10 21.43
CA GLU A 143 18.42 -5.81 21.18
C GLU A 143 17.92 -6.29 19.81
N ILE A 144 18.84 -6.60 18.89
CA ILE A 144 18.50 -7.01 17.53
C ILE A 144 17.90 -8.41 17.52
N LYS A 145 16.82 -8.59 16.75
CA LYS A 145 16.14 -9.88 16.60
C LYS A 145 16.70 -10.69 15.43
N ASP A 146 17.13 -10.05 14.35
CA ASP A 146 17.66 -10.76 13.17
C ASP A 146 19.09 -11.29 13.39
N GLU A 147 19.23 -12.61 13.27
CA GLU A 147 20.49 -13.33 13.50
C GLU A 147 21.60 -13.01 12.49
N THR A 148 21.27 -12.51 11.30
CA THR A 148 22.29 -12.15 10.32
C THR A 148 22.79 -10.73 10.55
N LEU A 149 21.92 -9.79 10.93
CA LEU A 149 22.35 -8.45 11.36
C LEU A 149 23.33 -8.51 12.54
N LYS A 150 23.10 -9.40 13.51
CA LYS A 150 24.05 -9.65 14.62
C LYS A 150 25.46 -10.04 14.16
N ARG A 151 25.59 -10.63 12.97
CA ARG A 151 26.88 -11.04 12.39
C ARG A 151 27.52 -9.95 11.53
N THR A 152 26.73 -9.15 10.81
CA THR A 152 27.26 -8.15 9.88
C THR A 152 27.58 -6.82 10.57
N LEU A 153 26.82 -6.43 11.60
CA LEU A 153 27.01 -5.16 12.32
C LEU A 153 28.36 -5.03 13.05
N PRO A 154 28.89 -6.07 13.73
CA PRO A 154 30.25 -6.03 14.29
C PRO A 154 31.32 -5.76 13.22
N LEU A 155 31.06 -6.13 11.97
CA LEU A 155 31.97 -5.90 10.84
C LEU A 155 31.77 -4.51 10.19
N GLY A 156 30.85 -3.69 10.73
CA GLY A 156 30.57 -2.35 10.25
C GLY A 156 29.62 -2.29 9.05
N VAL A 157 28.86 -3.36 8.79
CA VAL A 157 27.91 -3.46 7.67
C VAL A 157 26.50 -3.74 8.20
N GLY A 158 25.61 -2.77 8.05
CA GLY A 158 24.18 -2.94 8.29
C GLY A 158 23.43 -3.23 7.00
N TYR A 159 22.21 -3.77 7.10
CA TYR A 159 21.28 -3.79 5.98
C TYR A 159 19.85 -3.47 6.42
N LEU A 160 19.07 -2.93 5.48
CA LEU A 160 17.70 -2.50 5.68
C LEU A 160 16.81 -3.05 4.57
N HIS A 161 15.68 -3.60 4.95
CA HIS A 161 14.60 -3.95 4.02
C HIS A 161 13.27 -3.94 4.76
N GLU A 162 12.18 -3.79 4.03
CA GLU A 162 10.84 -3.61 4.58
C GLU A 162 10.32 -4.83 5.39
N GLY A 163 10.95 -6.00 5.24
CA GLY A 163 10.66 -7.19 6.04
C GLY A 163 11.36 -7.28 7.42
N LEU A 164 12.23 -6.32 7.78
CA LEU A 164 12.82 -6.28 9.12
C LEU A 164 11.82 -5.69 10.13
N ASN A 165 11.96 -6.07 11.40
CA ASN A 165 11.17 -5.46 12.48
C ASN A 165 11.47 -3.97 12.59
N SER A 166 10.48 -3.19 13.05
CA SER A 166 10.63 -1.73 13.16
C SER A 166 11.79 -1.34 14.08
N ASP A 167 11.93 -2.04 15.21
CA ASP A 167 13.03 -1.87 16.17
C ASP A 167 14.39 -2.09 15.51
N ASP A 168 14.58 -3.24 14.83
CA ASP A 168 15.83 -3.57 14.12
C ASP A 168 16.18 -2.50 13.07
N GLN A 169 15.17 -2.03 12.32
CA GLN A 169 15.38 -1.00 11.31
C GLN A 169 15.78 0.36 11.92
N GLU A 170 15.33 0.66 13.14
CA GLU A 170 15.68 1.90 13.84
C GLU A 170 17.09 1.81 14.43
N VAL A 171 17.46 0.68 15.03
CA VAL A 171 18.81 0.42 15.52
C VAL A 171 19.83 0.55 14.38
N VAL A 172 19.62 -0.12 13.25
CA VAL A 172 20.54 -0.05 12.09
C VAL A 172 20.65 1.38 11.55
N LEU A 173 19.54 2.13 11.47
CA LEU A 173 19.56 3.52 11.03
C LEU A 173 20.38 4.39 11.99
N ASN A 174 20.17 4.26 13.30
CA ASN A 174 20.87 5.02 14.32
C ASN A 174 22.38 4.73 14.31
N LEU A 175 22.77 3.47 14.12
CA LEU A 175 24.17 3.08 13.98
C LEU A 175 24.81 3.69 12.73
N PHE A 176 24.10 3.72 11.59
CA PHE A 176 24.62 4.28 10.35
C PHE A 176 24.72 5.81 10.40
N VAL A 177 23.64 6.49 10.79
CA VAL A 177 23.59 7.96 10.88
C VAL A 177 24.50 8.48 12.00
N GLY A 178 24.59 7.75 13.12
CA GLY A 178 25.53 8.03 14.21
C GLY A 178 26.99 7.74 13.87
N GLY A 179 27.28 7.19 12.69
CA GLY A 179 28.64 6.92 12.21
C GLY A 179 29.37 5.84 13.02
N ARG A 180 28.65 4.81 13.48
CA ARG A 180 29.21 3.63 14.17
C ARG A 180 29.52 2.51 13.19
N ILE A 181 28.68 2.38 12.16
CA ILE A 181 28.91 1.55 10.99
C ILE A 181 29.12 2.42 9.75
N GLN A 182 30.02 2.01 8.86
CA GLN A 182 30.32 2.77 7.65
C GLN A 182 29.36 2.43 6.50
N VAL A 183 28.93 1.17 6.40
CA VAL A 183 28.18 0.69 5.23
C VAL A 183 26.77 0.28 5.63
N CYS A 184 25.78 0.73 4.85
CA CYS A 184 24.41 0.24 4.95
C CYS A 184 23.92 -0.24 3.59
N VAL A 185 23.39 -1.45 3.50
CA VAL A 185 22.78 -2.01 2.29
C VAL A 185 21.26 -1.96 2.41
N SER A 186 20.58 -1.20 1.57
CA SER A 186 19.13 -1.01 1.61
C SER A 186 18.43 -1.63 0.39
N SER A 187 17.27 -2.25 0.57
CA SER A 187 16.39 -2.56 -0.57
C SER A 187 15.92 -1.28 -1.26
N SER A 188 15.64 -1.37 -2.58
CA SER A 188 15.21 -0.26 -3.42
C SER A 188 13.89 0.36 -2.95
N SER A 189 12.98 -0.46 -2.43
CA SER A 189 11.69 -0.07 -1.85
C SER A 189 11.82 0.90 -0.65
N MET A 190 12.96 0.93 0.02
CA MET A 190 13.20 1.75 1.22
C MET A 190 13.72 3.17 0.90
N CYS A 191 13.96 3.52 -0.36
CA CYS A 191 14.55 4.81 -0.74
C CYS A 191 13.70 6.05 -0.37
N TRP A 192 12.39 5.89 -0.19
CA TRP A 192 11.51 6.99 0.20
C TRP A 192 11.27 7.09 1.72
N GLY A 193 11.57 6.02 2.48
CA GLY A 193 11.01 5.85 3.83
C GLY A 193 11.84 6.45 4.98
N LYS A 194 13.17 6.37 4.93
CA LYS A 194 14.05 6.79 6.04
C LYS A 194 15.18 7.69 5.54
N PRO A 195 15.48 8.82 6.22
CA PRO A 195 16.57 9.69 5.83
C PRO A 195 17.92 9.01 6.13
N MET A 196 18.63 8.62 5.09
CA MET A 196 19.95 7.96 5.18
C MET A 196 20.98 8.78 4.41
N PRO A 197 21.40 9.94 4.92
CA PRO A 197 22.35 10.78 4.20
C PRO A 197 23.75 10.13 4.24
N ALA A 198 24.34 9.92 3.06
CA ALA A 198 25.60 9.24 2.87
C ALA A 198 26.57 10.08 2.02
N HIS A 199 27.86 9.78 2.09
CA HIS A 199 28.84 10.39 1.19
C HIS A 199 28.81 9.71 -0.18
N LEU A 200 28.78 8.38 -0.14
CA LEU A 200 28.71 7.52 -1.31
C LEU A 200 27.35 6.83 -1.36
N VAL A 201 26.68 6.88 -2.51
CA VAL A 201 25.57 5.98 -2.83
C VAL A 201 26.02 5.04 -3.95
N VAL A 202 25.79 3.74 -3.78
CA VAL A 202 25.94 2.75 -4.85
C VAL A 202 24.58 2.18 -5.18
N VAL A 203 24.09 2.38 -6.41
CA VAL A 203 22.90 1.68 -6.89
C VAL A 203 23.36 0.40 -7.61
N MET A 204 23.26 -0.72 -6.91
CA MET A 204 23.67 -2.03 -7.40
C MET A 204 22.48 -2.75 -8.04
N GLY A 205 22.41 -2.68 -9.37
CA GLY A 205 21.29 -3.21 -10.15
C GLY A 205 20.13 -2.21 -10.21
N THR A 206 19.69 -1.90 -11.43
CA THR A 206 18.66 -0.89 -11.72
C THR A 206 17.36 -1.52 -12.21
N GLN A 207 17.12 -2.79 -11.88
CA GLN A 207 15.97 -3.56 -12.36
C GLN A 207 15.34 -4.33 -11.21
N TYR A 208 14.02 -4.42 -11.20
CA TYR A 208 13.26 -5.33 -10.35
C TYR A 208 12.59 -6.40 -11.20
N TYR A 209 12.08 -7.45 -10.56
CA TYR A 209 11.25 -8.44 -11.24
C TYR A 209 9.78 -8.04 -11.16
N ASP A 210 9.14 -7.92 -12.32
CA ASP A 210 7.71 -7.73 -12.47
C ASP A 210 7.06 -9.09 -12.79
N GLY A 211 6.36 -9.66 -11.82
CA GLY A 211 5.70 -10.96 -12.00
C GLY A 211 4.43 -10.92 -12.85
N ARG A 212 3.90 -9.74 -13.21
CA ARG A 212 2.79 -9.65 -14.16
C ARG A 212 3.27 -9.88 -15.58
N GLU A 213 4.36 -9.21 -15.93
CA GLU A 213 5.03 -9.33 -17.23
C GLU A 213 5.98 -10.54 -17.29
N ASN A 214 6.21 -11.22 -16.16
CA ASN A 214 7.24 -12.25 -15.98
C ASN A 214 8.62 -11.80 -16.48
N ALA A 215 8.96 -10.53 -16.24
CA ALA A 215 10.12 -9.88 -16.82
C ALA A 215 10.86 -8.99 -15.82
N HIS A 216 12.12 -8.67 -16.12
CA HIS A 216 12.86 -7.68 -15.36
C HIS A 216 12.62 -6.28 -15.92
N THR A 217 11.99 -5.44 -15.13
CA THR A 217 11.64 -4.06 -15.47
C THR A 217 12.64 -3.10 -14.83
N ASP A 218 13.01 -2.04 -15.54
CA ASP A 218 13.91 -1.01 -15.03
C ASP A 218 13.23 -0.17 -13.93
N TYR A 219 14.03 0.34 -12.99
CA TYR A 219 13.49 1.27 -12.01
C TYR A 219 12.94 2.54 -12.67
N PRO A 220 11.85 3.09 -12.13
CA PRO A 220 11.47 4.46 -12.42
C PRO A 220 12.65 5.40 -12.17
N ILE A 221 12.86 6.36 -13.08
CA ILE A 221 13.92 7.38 -12.93
C ILE A 221 13.74 8.17 -11.62
N THR A 222 12.50 8.36 -11.17
CA THR A 222 12.19 9.00 -9.88
C THR A 222 12.82 8.28 -8.70
N ASP A 223 12.81 6.95 -8.70
CA ASP A 223 13.40 6.17 -7.60
C ASP A 223 14.93 6.25 -7.66
N LEU A 224 15.52 6.23 -8.85
CA LEU A 224 16.97 6.46 -9.02
C LEU A 224 17.40 7.87 -8.58
N LEU A 225 16.60 8.89 -8.89
CA LEU A 225 16.84 10.26 -8.43
C LEU A 225 16.74 10.36 -6.90
N GLN A 226 15.78 9.68 -6.30
CA GLN A 226 15.65 9.60 -4.85
C GLN A 226 16.86 8.89 -4.22
N MET A 227 17.25 7.72 -4.74
CA MET A 227 18.43 6.98 -4.29
C MET A 227 19.69 7.83 -4.37
N MET A 228 19.96 8.51 -5.51
CA MET A 228 21.14 9.39 -5.60
C MET A 228 21.03 10.59 -4.66
N GLY A 229 19.82 11.04 -4.34
CA GLY A 229 19.56 12.16 -3.44
C GLY A 229 20.11 11.93 -2.03
N HIS A 230 20.26 10.66 -1.63
CA HIS A 230 20.90 10.28 -0.38
C HIS A 230 22.41 10.57 -0.35
N ALA A 231 23.09 10.72 -1.49
CA ALA A 231 24.50 11.10 -1.57
C ALA A 231 24.71 12.60 -1.30
N SER A 232 24.18 13.08 -0.16
CA SER A 232 24.17 14.49 0.20
C SER A 232 24.28 14.63 1.71
N ARG A 233 25.36 15.27 2.17
CA ARG A 233 25.59 15.63 3.58
C ARG A 233 25.98 17.10 3.67
N PRO A 234 24.99 18.02 3.59
CA PRO A 234 25.25 19.45 3.65
C PRO A 234 26.03 19.81 4.92
N LEU A 235 26.93 20.80 4.83
CA LEU A 235 27.79 21.26 5.92
C LEU A 235 28.86 20.26 6.40
N VAL A 236 28.86 19.02 5.88
CA VAL A 236 29.82 17.96 6.27
C VAL A 236 30.74 17.61 5.10
N ASP A 237 30.17 17.31 3.94
CA ASP A 237 30.92 16.95 2.74
C ASP A 237 30.98 18.08 1.73
N ASN A 238 32.13 18.21 1.04
CA ASN A 238 32.31 19.12 -0.09
C ASN A 238 31.69 18.60 -1.39
N SER A 239 31.53 17.29 -1.53
CA SER A 239 30.87 16.62 -2.65
C SER A 239 30.31 15.27 -2.21
N GLY A 240 29.27 14.83 -2.89
CA GLY A 240 28.73 13.47 -2.81
C GLY A 240 29.11 12.68 -4.05
N ILE A 241 29.12 11.36 -3.93
CA ILE A 241 29.46 10.46 -5.03
C ILE A 241 28.32 9.45 -5.20
N CYS A 242 27.89 9.22 -6.43
CA CYS A 242 26.92 8.19 -6.79
C CYS A 242 27.52 7.25 -7.84
N VAL A 243 27.53 5.95 -7.56
CA VAL A 243 27.94 4.91 -8.51
C VAL A 243 26.72 4.08 -8.88
N ILE A 244 26.41 3.99 -10.17
CA ILE A 244 25.28 3.21 -10.68
C ILE A 244 25.83 2.02 -11.46
N LEU A 245 25.53 0.82 -10.97
CA LEU A 245 25.85 -0.44 -11.65
C LEU A 245 24.57 -0.93 -12.34
N CYS A 246 24.56 -0.88 -13.67
CA CYS A 246 23.40 -1.23 -14.47
C CYS A 246 23.73 -2.29 -15.52
N HIS A 247 22.69 -2.84 -16.17
CA HIS A 247 22.89 -3.65 -17.36
C HIS A 247 23.50 -2.78 -18.47
N ALA A 248 24.53 -3.27 -19.16
CA ALA A 248 25.30 -2.47 -20.12
C ALA A 248 24.45 -1.74 -21.19
N PRO A 249 23.41 -2.36 -21.81
CA PRO A 249 22.56 -1.68 -22.78
C PRO A 249 21.76 -0.49 -22.22
N ARG A 250 21.56 -0.43 -20.90
CA ARG A 250 20.81 0.66 -20.24
C ARG A 250 21.67 1.85 -19.82
N LYS A 251 23.00 1.75 -19.96
CA LYS A 251 23.94 2.79 -19.51
C LYS A 251 23.65 4.16 -20.13
N GLU A 252 23.49 4.23 -21.45
CA GLU A 252 23.26 5.50 -22.15
C GLU A 252 21.89 6.10 -21.83
N TYR A 253 20.88 5.24 -21.59
CA TYR A 253 19.56 5.68 -21.12
C TYR A 253 19.68 6.42 -19.79
N TYR A 254 20.32 5.83 -18.77
CA TYR A 254 20.51 6.49 -17.48
C TYR A 254 21.40 7.74 -17.58
N LYS A 255 22.46 7.68 -18.39
CA LYS A 255 23.33 8.84 -18.61
C LYS A 255 22.55 10.04 -19.16
N LYS A 256 21.59 9.83 -20.05
CA LYS A 256 20.76 10.92 -20.57
C LYS A 256 19.86 11.50 -19.47
N PHE A 257 19.06 10.67 -18.80
CA PHE A 257 17.99 11.13 -17.91
C PHE A 257 18.44 11.53 -16.50
N LEU A 258 19.68 11.25 -16.10
CA LEU A 258 20.22 11.70 -14.80
C LEU A 258 20.94 13.05 -14.89
N TYR A 259 21.47 13.40 -16.08
CA TYR A 259 22.13 14.68 -16.32
C TYR A 259 21.18 15.72 -16.93
N GLU A 260 20.19 15.28 -17.70
CA GLU A 260 19.12 16.14 -18.22
C GLU A 260 17.90 16.06 -17.31
N ALA A 261 17.20 17.19 -17.16
CA ALA A 261 15.95 17.22 -16.41
C ALA A 261 14.90 16.32 -17.07
N PHE A 262 14.11 15.60 -16.27
CA PHE A 262 13.15 14.62 -16.80
C PHE A 262 11.86 15.32 -17.25
N PRO A 263 11.32 15.02 -18.44
CA PRO A 263 10.01 15.53 -18.85
C PRO A 263 8.89 14.75 -18.15
N VAL A 264 7.91 15.46 -17.57
CA VAL A 264 6.78 14.85 -16.89
C VAL A 264 5.54 14.87 -17.79
N GLU A 265 4.98 13.70 -18.05
CA GLU A 265 3.70 13.54 -18.76
C GLU A 265 2.58 13.12 -17.80
N SER A 266 1.33 13.38 -18.22
CA SER A 266 0.14 12.90 -17.53
C SER A 266 -0.23 11.49 -17.99
N HIS A 267 -0.61 10.63 -17.05
CA HIS A 267 -1.21 9.32 -17.35
C HIS A 267 -2.73 9.31 -17.10
N LEU A 268 -3.35 10.49 -16.90
CA LEU A 268 -4.75 10.60 -16.48
C LEU A 268 -5.74 9.94 -17.45
N HIS A 269 -5.46 9.99 -18.76
CA HIS A 269 -6.28 9.36 -19.80
C HIS A 269 -6.49 7.85 -19.64
N HIS A 270 -5.62 7.15 -18.89
CA HIS A 270 -5.79 5.73 -18.59
C HIS A 270 -6.65 5.44 -17.35
N PHE A 271 -6.91 6.44 -16.51
CA PHE A 271 -7.53 6.27 -15.19
C PHE A 271 -8.71 7.25 -14.99
N LEU A 272 -9.37 7.64 -16.08
CA LEU A 272 -10.34 8.73 -16.06
C LEU A 272 -11.71 8.30 -15.49
N HIS A 273 -12.11 7.04 -15.65
CA HIS A 273 -13.42 6.51 -15.24
C HIS A 273 -13.77 6.80 -13.78
N ASP A 274 -12.88 6.43 -12.85
CA ASP A 274 -13.12 6.59 -11.41
C ASP A 274 -13.24 8.07 -11.02
N HIS A 275 -12.45 8.93 -11.68
CA HIS A 275 -12.46 10.37 -11.42
C HIS A 275 -13.72 11.04 -11.97
N LEU A 276 -14.13 10.75 -13.21
CA LEU A 276 -15.37 11.29 -13.77
C LEU A 276 -16.59 10.80 -13.01
N ASN A 277 -16.66 9.51 -12.66
CA ASN A 277 -17.74 8.98 -11.84
C ASN A 277 -17.84 9.74 -10.51
N ALA A 278 -16.71 9.97 -9.83
CA ALA A 278 -16.72 10.70 -8.57
C ALA A 278 -17.19 12.16 -8.70
N GLU A 279 -16.80 12.87 -9.76
CA GLU A 279 -17.23 14.25 -9.99
C GLU A 279 -18.70 14.36 -10.44
N VAL A 280 -19.23 13.35 -11.14
CA VAL A 280 -20.68 13.23 -11.44
C VAL A 280 -21.47 13.01 -10.14
N VAL A 281 -21.00 12.12 -9.27
CA VAL A 281 -21.62 11.85 -7.95
C VAL A 281 -21.68 13.11 -7.07
N VAL A 282 -20.62 13.92 -7.07
CA VAL A 282 -20.57 15.17 -6.30
C VAL A 282 -21.45 16.27 -6.92
N GLY A 283 -21.86 16.14 -8.19
CA GLY A 283 -22.60 17.16 -8.92
C GLY A 283 -21.71 18.28 -9.48
N VAL A 284 -20.40 18.02 -9.66
CA VAL A 284 -19.46 18.95 -10.31
C VAL A 284 -19.55 18.87 -11.83
N ILE A 285 -19.94 17.69 -12.33
CA ILE A 285 -20.16 17.39 -13.74
C ILE A 285 -21.61 16.91 -13.88
N GLU A 286 -22.48 17.75 -14.45
CA GLU A 286 -23.90 17.42 -14.63
C GLU A 286 -24.24 17.08 -16.09
N ASN A 287 -23.33 17.34 -17.03
CA ASN A 287 -23.53 17.07 -18.45
C ASN A 287 -22.18 16.81 -19.18
N LYS A 288 -22.23 16.33 -20.43
CA LYS A 288 -21.02 16.02 -21.23
C LYS A 288 -20.10 17.23 -21.46
N GLN A 289 -20.65 18.45 -21.55
CA GLN A 289 -19.85 19.67 -21.74
C GLN A 289 -19.07 19.99 -20.46
N ASP A 290 -19.69 19.85 -19.29
CA ASP A 290 -19.00 20.02 -18.00
C ASP A 290 -17.83 19.05 -17.85
N ALA A 291 -17.94 17.84 -18.42
CA ALA A 291 -16.87 16.85 -18.40
C ALA A 291 -15.68 17.28 -19.26
N VAL A 292 -15.93 17.80 -20.47
CA VAL A 292 -14.89 18.39 -21.32
C VAL A 292 -14.26 19.60 -20.62
N ASP A 293 -15.07 20.48 -20.04
CA ASP A 293 -14.62 21.66 -19.32
C ASP A 293 -13.78 21.26 -18.10
N TYR A 294 -14.19 20.24 -17.35
CA TYR A 294 -13.43 19.67 -16.23
C TYR A 294 -12.04 19.20 -16.68
N LEU A 295 -11.94 18.51 -17.81
CA LEU A 295 -10.64 18.07 -18.34
C LEU A 295 -9.70 19.24 -18.66
N THR A 296 -10.21 20.42 -19.02
CA THR A 296 -9.35 21.60 -19.29
C THR A 296 -8.56 22.09 -18.07
N TRP A 297 -8.98 21.71 -16.85
CA TRP A 297 -8.28 22.04 -15.61
C TRP A 297 -7.08 21.14 -15.31
N THR A 298 -6.97 20.02 -16.03
CA THR A 298 -5.97 18.97 -15.79
C THR A 298 -4.60 19.32 -16.37
N PHE A 299 -3.57 18.66 -15.88
CA PHE A 299 -2.22 18.78 -16.46
C PHE A 299 -2.17 18.09 -17.82
N MET A 300 -2.92 16.99 -18.00
CA MET A 300 -3.12 16.30 -19.26
C MET A 300 -3.48 17.27 -20.39
N TYR A 301 -4.50 18.12 -20.19
CA TYR A 301 -4.93 19.10 -21.20
C TYR A 301 -3.79 20.01 -21.67
N ARG A 302 -2.94 20.47 -20.74
CA ARG A 302 -1.76 21.29 -21.06
C ARG A 302 -0.75 20.53 -21.89
N ARG A 303 -0.60 19.23 -21.65
CA ARG A 303 0.38 18.36 -22.32
C ARG A 303 -0.07 17.85 -23.68
N LEU A 304 -1.37 17.77 -23.97
CA LEU A 304 -1.91 17.32 -25.27
C LEU A 304 -1.27 18.06 -26.45
N THR A 305 -1.11 19.38 -26.35
CA THR A 305 -0.51 20.20 -27.43
C THR A 305 1.01 20.12 -27.50
N LYS A 306 1.67 19.72 -26.40
CA LYS A 306 3.13 19.73 -26.28
C LYS A 306 3.75 18.41 -26.72
N ASN A 307 3.02 17.31 -26.57
CA ASN A 307 3.47 15.98 -26.97
C ASN A 307 2.28 15.13 -27.49
N PRO A 308 1.65 15.53 -28.61
CA PRO A 308 0.41 14.92 -29.09
C PRO A 308 0.53 13.41 -29.34
N ASN A 309 1.66 12.96 -29.87
CA ASN A 309 1.90 11.54 -30.17
C ASN A 309 1.86 10.65 -28.91
N TYR A 310 2.27 11.17 -27.75
CA TYR A 310 2.20 10.42 -26.49
C TYR A 310 0.76 10.10 -26.09
N TYR A 311 -0.17 11.00 -26.41
CA TYR A 311 -1.61 10.86 -26.13
C TYR A 311 -2.41 10.35 -27.34
N ASN A 312 -1.72 9.87 -28.39
CA ASN A 312 -2.32 9.42 -29.66
C ASN A 312 -3.15 10.51 -30.40
N LEU A 313 -2.79 11.79 -30.27
CA LEU A 313 -3.40 12.87 -31.06
C LEU A 313 -2.78 12.96 -32.45
N GLN A 314 -3.62 13.12 -33.47
CA GLN A 314 -3.21 13.29 -34.86
C GLN A 314 -2.81 14.73 -35.22
N GLY A 315 -3.12 15.70 -34.35
CA GLY A 315 -2.84 17.11 -34.58
C GLY A 315 -3.06 17.96 -33.34
N VAL A 316 -2.65 19.23 -33.41
CA VAL A 316 -2.70 20.19 -32.27
C VAL A 316 -3.59 21.41 -32.54
N SER A 317 -4.41 21.37 -33.59
CA SER A 317 -5.39 22.44 -33.81
C SER A 317 -6.51 22.36 -32.77
N HIS A 318 -7.23 23.47 -32.57
CA HIS A 318 -8.36 23.50 -31.65
C HIS A 318 -9.41 22.41 -31.95
N ARG A 319 -9.62 22.10 -33.24
CA ARG A 319 -10.49 21.02 -33.68
C ARG A 319 -9.98 19.65 -33.22
N HIS A 320 -8.71 19.33 -33.47
CA HIS A 320 -8.14 18.04 -33.04
C HIS A 320 -8.20 17.85 -31.51
N LEU A 321 -7.96 18.92 -30.74
CA LEU A 321 -8.05 18.87 -29.27
C LEU A 321 -9.48 18.66 -28.81
N SER A 322 -10.43 19.41 -29.38
CA SER A 322 -11.85 19.29 -29.05
C SER A 322 -12.36 17.89 -29.39
N ASP A 323 -12.11 17.41 -30.61
CA ASP A 323 -12.53 16.10 -31.08
C ASP A 323 -11.95 15.00 -30.15
N HIS A 324 -10.65 15.08 -29.81
CA HIS A 324 -10.02 14.10 -28.92
C HIS A 324 -10.61 14.10 -27.50
N LEU A 325 -10.86 15.27 -26.90
CA LEU A 325 -11.47 15.35 -25.57
C LEU A 325 -12.91 14.87 -25.58
N SER A 326 -13.68 15.22 -26.60
CA SER A 326 -15.04 14.74 -26.79
C SER A 326 -15.07 13.22 -26.94
N ASP A 327 -14.22 12.64 -27.78
CA ASP A 327 -14.10 11.18 -27.94
C ASP A 327 -13.70 10.50 -26.62
N LEU A 328 -12.75 11.09 -25.88
CA LEU A 328 -12.31 10.54 -24.59
C LEU A 328 -13.43 10.54 -23.56
N VAL A 329 -14.17 11.65 -23.45
CA VAL A 329 -15.33 11.78 -22.54
C VAL A 329 -16.44 10.80 -22.96
N GLU A 330 -16.76 10.72 -24.25
CA GLU A 330 -17.81 9.83 -24.75
C GLU A 330 -17.49 8.37 -24.45
N ASN A 331 -16.27 7.92 -24.71
CA ASN A 331 -15.83 6.55 -24.42
C ASN A 331 -15.94 6.24 -22.92
N VAL A 332 -15.43 7.13 -22.06
CA VAL A 332 -15.44 6.90 -20.61
C VAL A 332 -16.87 6.92 -20.04
N LEU A 333 -17.72 7.85 -20.48
CA LEU A 333 -19.11 7.91 -20.04
C LEU A 333 -19.93 6.71 -20.56
N SER A 334 -19.69 6.26 -21.78
CA SER A 334 -20.29 5.04 -22.33
C SER A 334 -19.91 3.81 -21.50
N ASP A 335 -18.64 3.68 -21.12
CA ASP A 335 -18.18 2.59 -20.25
C ASP A 335 -18.84 2.65 -18.86
N LEU A 336 -18.92 3.85 -18.26
CA LEU A 336 -19.57 4.07 -16.96
C LEU A 336 -21.09 3.80 -17.02
N GLU A 337 -21.74 4.13 -18.13
CA GLU A 337 -23.15 3.82 -18.36
C GLU A 337 -23.38 2.32 -18.54
N SER A 338 -22.52 1.64 -19.30
CA SER A 338 -22.56 0.18 -19.46
C SER A 338 -22.37 -0.54 -18.11
N SER A 339 -21.54 0.04 -17.24
CA SER A 339 -21.30 -0.41 -15.86
C SER A 339 -22.39 0.00 -14.86
N LYS A 340 -23.45 0.68 -15.33
CA LYS A 340 -24.56 1.24 -14.53
C LYS A 340 -24.09 2.14 -13.37
N CYS A 341 -22.97 2.84 -13.55
CA CYS A 341 -22.47 3.82 -12.59
C CYS A 341 -23.10 5.19 -12.81
N VAL A 342 -23.34 5.55 -14.06
CA VAL A 342 -23.95 6.82 -14.50
C VAL A 342 -25.08 6.49 -15.49
N SER A 343 -26.10 7.32 -15.59
CA SER A 343 -27.09 7.28 -16.67
C SER A 343 -27.01 8.56 -17.50
N ILE A 344 -27.08 8.42 -18.83
CA ILE A 344 -27.08 9.55 -19.76
C ILE A 344 -28.53 9.82 -20.21
N GLU A 345 -29.07 10.98 -19.83
CA GLU A 345 -30.41 11.44 -20.22
C GLU A 345 -30.32 12.44 -21.38
N GLU A 346 -31.22 12.30 -22.36
CA GLU A 346 -31.30 13.18 -23.53
C GLU A 346 -29.95 13.30 -24.28
N ASP A 347 -29.16 12.23 -24.28
CA ASP A 347 -27.80 12.15 -24.86
C ASP A 347 -26.78 13.16 -24.29
N MET A 348 -27.10 13.87 -23.21
CA MET A 348 -26.32 15.02 -22.73
C MET A 348 -26.18 15.10 -21.21
N TYR A 349 -27.27 14.94 -20.46
CA TYR A 349 -27.29 15.13 -19.00
C TYR A 349 -26.87 13.87 -18.28
N LEU A 350 -26.09 14.01 -17.22
CA LEU A 350 -25.52 12.91 -16.45
C LEU A 350 -26.17 12.83 -15.08
N LYS A 351 -26.59 11.63 -14.68
CA LYS A 351 -27.02 11.35 -13.31
C LYS A 351 -26.25 10.18 -12.76
N SER A 352 -25.78 10.30 -11.52
CA SER A 352 -25.16 9.19 -10.81
C SER A 352 -26.21 8.13 -10.46
N LEU A 353 -25.87 6.87 -10.71
CA LEU A 353 -26.65 5.71 -10.27
C LEU A 353 -26.06 5.14 -8.98
N ASN A 354 -26.79 4.20 -8.36
CA ASN A 354 -26.41 3.61 -7.08
C ASN A 354 -25.00 2.99 -7.09
N LEU A 355 -24.64 2.25 -8.15
CA LEU A 355 -23.29 1.68 -8.27
C LEU A 355 -22.20 2.76 -8.33
N GLY A 356 -22.46 3.87 -9.01
CA GLY A 356 -21.54 5.01 -9.09
C GLY A 356 -21.36 5.69 -7.73
N LEU A 357 -22.45 5.84 -6.97
CA LEU A 357 -22.44 6.35 -5.58
C LEU A 357 -21.57 5.46 -4.68
N ILE A 358 -21.77 4.14 -4.73
CA ILE A 358 -21.00 3.16 -3.94
C ILE A 358 -19.51 3.21 -4.30
N ALA A 359 -19.17 3.19 -5.60
CA ALA A 359 -17.79 3.30 -6.08
C ALA A 359 -17.09 4.56 -5.54
N SER A 360 -17.75 5.72 -5.66
CA SER A 360 -17.22 7.00 -5.21
C SER A 360 -17.07 7.06 -3.68
N TYR A 361 -18.07 6.60 -2.94
CA TYR A 361 -18.09 6.68 -1.47
C TYR A 361 -16.98 5.84 -0.81
N TYR A 362 -16.75 4.61 -1.28
CA TYR A 362 -15.73 3.72 -0.73
C TYR A 362 -14.36 3.82 -1.41
N TYR A 363 -14.25 4.70 -2.42
CA TYR A 363 -13.05 4.87 -3.24
C TYR A 363 -12.59 3.53 -3.85
N ILE A 364 -13.49 2.91 -4.63
CA ILE A 364 -13.29 1.61 -5.29
C ILE A 364 -13.39 1.80 -6.79
N SER A 365 -12.60 1.03 -7.54
CA SER A 365 -12.61 1.08 -9.00
C SER A 365 -14.00 0.72 -9.57
N TYR A 366 -14.46 1.45 -10.58
CA TYR A 366 -15.75 1.18 -11.24
C TYR A 366 -15.82 -0.26 -11.77
N THR A 367 -14.71 -0.80 -12.27
CA THR A 367 -14.62 -2.19 -12.75
C THR A 367 -14.83 -3.21 -11.63
N THR A 368 -14.40 -2.91 -10.40
CA THR A 368 -14.66 -3.77 -9.24
C THR A 368 -16.15 -3.79 -8.90
N ILE A 369 -16.82 -2.63 -8.91
CA ILE A 369 -18.26 -2.55 -8.64
C ILE A 369 -19.07 -3.21 -9.75
N GLU A 370 -18.67 -3.04 -11.01
CA GLU A 370 -19.25 -3.76 -12.16
C GLU A 370 -19.16 -5.29 -11.97
N ARG A 371 -17.98 -5.79 -11.58
CA ARG A 371 -17.77 -7.22 -11.26
C ARG A 371 -18.66 -7.67 -10.11
N PHE A 372 -18.78 -6.89 -9.05
CA PHE A 372 -19.66 -7.22 -7.93
C PHE A 372 -21.13 -7.29 -8.38
N SER A 373 -21.60 -6.30 -9.13
CA SER A 373 -22.98 -6.26 -9.62
C SER A 373 -23.30 -7.38 -10.62
N SER A 374 -22.33 -7.82 -11.42
CA SER A 374 -22.53 -8.88 -12.43
C SER A 374 -22.35 -10.30 -11.87
N SER A 375 -21.50 -10.47 -10.87
CA SER A 375 -21.12 -11.79 -10.34
C SER A 375 -21.92 -12.20 -9.09
N LEU A 376 -22.39 -11.25 -8.29
CA LEU A 376 -23.21 -11.55 -7.11
C LEU A 376 -24.62 -11.93 -7.54
N ILE A 377 -25.14 -13.04 -7.01
CA ILE A 377 -26.50 -13.51 -7.20
C ILE A 377 -27.11 -13.89 -5.84
N PRO A 378 -28.45 -13.94 -5.68
CA PRO A 378 -29.07 -14.23 -4.38
C PRO A 378 -28.62 -15.54 -3.72
N LYS A 379 -28.14 -16.51 -4.53
CA LYS A 379 -27.70 -17.83 -4.10
C LYS A 379 -26.19 -17.94 -3.86
N THR A 380 -25.43 -16.85 -4.00
CA THR A 380 -23.99 -16.84 -3.74
C THR A 380 -23.72 -17.31 -2.30
N ARG A 381 -22.75 -18.21 -2.15
CA ARG A 381 -22.33 -18.78 -0.86
C ARG A 381 -20.94 -18.29 -0.49
N MET A 382 -20.47 -18.60 0.72
CA MET A 382 -19.18 -18.17 1.28
C MET A 382 -18.01 -18.29 0.28
N LYS A 383 -17.81 -19.46 -0.34
CA LYS A 383 -16.76 -19.66 -1.36
C LYS A 383 -16.87 -18.64 -2.50
N GLY A 384 -18.04 -18.52 -3.11
CA GLY A 384 -18.27 -17.60 -4.23
C GLY A 384 -18.11 -16.13 -3.81
N LEU A 385 -18.52 -15.77 -2.59
CA LEU A 385 -18.34 -14.42 -2.06
C LEU A 385 -16.84 -14.07 -1.92
N LEU A 386 -16.03 -15.00 -1.40
CA LEU A 386 -14.58 -14.81 -1.28
C LEU A 386 -13.89 -14.76 -2.65
N ASP A 387 -14.33 -15.60 -3.60
CA ASP A 387 -13.81 -15.59 -4.98
C ASP A 387 -14.11 -14.24 -5.66
N ILE A 388 -15.32 -13.71 -5.50
CA ILE A 388 -15.72 -12.41 -6.04
C ILE A 388 -14.93 -11.28 -5.36
N LEU A 389 -14.81 -11.30 -4.03
CA LEU A 389 -14.01 -10.32 -3.28
C LEU A 389 -12.55 -10.30 -3.78
N ALA A 390 -11.93 -11.46 -3.96
CA ALA A 390 -10.55 -11.57 -4.41
C ALA A 390 -10.36 -11.17 -5.89
N SER A 391 -11.43 -11.20 -6.69
CA SER A 391 -11.42 -10.74 -8.08
C SER A 391 -11.43 -9.21 -8.23
N ALA A 392 -11.48 -8.44 -7.14
CA ALA A 392 -11.45 -6.98 -7.17
C ALA A 392 -10.18 -6.44 -7.85
N SER A 393 -10.33 -5.40 -8.67
CA SER A 393 -9.23 -4.76 -9.43
C SER A 393 -8.16 -4.16 -8.51
N GLU A 394 -8.50 -3.81 -7.27
CA GLU A 394 -7.57 -3.37 -6.24
C GLU A 394 -6.48 -4.42 -5.93
N TYR A 395 -6.80 -5.71 -6.09
CA TYR A 395 -5.83 -6.78 -5.88
C TYR A 395 -4.99 -7.09 -7.11
N ALA A 396 -5.32 -6.55 -8.29
CA ALA A 396 -4.46 -6.69 -9.47
C ALA A 396 -3.07 -6.09 -9.22
N GLU A 397 -2.98 -5.13 -8.28
CA GLU A 397 -1.72 -4.50 -7.94
C GLU A 397 -0.76 -5.35 -7.07
N LEU A 398 -1.25 -6.47 -6.53
CA LEU A 398 -0.50 -7.31 -5.60
C LEU A 398 0.78 -7.87 -6.25
N PRO A 399 1.96 -7.76 -5.61
CA PRO A 399 3.22 -8.17 -6.22
C PRO A 399 3.32 -9.69 -6.34
N ILE A 400 3.71 -10.16 -7.53
CA ILE A 400 4.08 -11.55 -7.81
C ILE A 400 5.61 -11.62 -7.89
N ARG A 401 6.25 -12.38 -7.00
CA ARG A 401 7.71 -12.47 -6.91
C ARG A 401 8.20 -13.87 -7.30
N PRO A 402 9.36 -14.01 -7.97
CA PRO A 402 9.89 -15.31 -8.37
C PRO A 402 10.22 -16.16 -7.14
N GLY A 403 9.92 -17.45 -7.21
CA GLY A 403 10.21 -18.40 -6.14
C GLY A 403 9.16 -18.41 -5.02
N GLU A 404 8.12 -17.57 -5.10
CA GLU A 404 6.97 -17.64 -4.20
C GLU A 404 5.94 -18.69 -4.64
N GLU A 405 6.07 -19.28 -5.83
CA GLU A 405 5.04 -20.15 -6.42
C GLU A 405 4.80 -21.42 -5.58
N GLU A 406 5.87 -22.02 -5.04
CA GLU A 406 5.75 -23.20 -4.19
C GLU A 406 5.10 -22.86 -2.84
N LEU A 407 5.43 -21.69 -2.27
CA LEU A 407 4.84 -21.22 -1.02
C LEU A 407 3.34 -20.92 -1.20
N ILE A 408 2.98 -20.24 -2.27
CA ILE A 408 1.59 -19.95 -2.64
C ILE A 408 0.84 -21.26 -2.90
N ARG A 409 1.45 -22.24 -3.59
CA ARG A 409 0.84 -23.55 -3.81
C ARG A 409 0.60 -24.32 -2.51
N LYS A 410 1.55 -24.27 -1.57
CA LYS A 410 1.36 -24.83 -0.23
C LYS A 410 0.20 -24.16 0.48
N LEU A 411 0.13 -22.82 0.46
CA LEU A 411 -1.00 -22.08 1.03
C LEU A 411 -2.32 -22.57 0.43
N ILE A 412 -2.44 -22.57 -0.90
CA ILE A 412 -3.63 -23.01 -1.64
C ILE A 412 -4.10 -24.42 -1.22
N ASN A 413 -3.17 -25.37 -1.12
CA ASN A 413 -3.50 -26.77 -0.80
C ASN A 413 -3.99 -26.97 0.64
N HIS A 414 -3.67 -26.06 1.56
CA HIS A 414 -4.06 -26.12 2.96
C HIS A 414 -5.28 -25.26 3.30
N GLN A 415 -5.95 -24.65 2.32
CA GLN A 415 -7.13 -23.81 2.56
C GLN A 415 -8.44 -24.60 2.66
N ARG A 416 -9.42 -24.02 3.36
CA ARG A 416 -10.77 -24.58 3.54
C ARG A 416 -11.51 -24.74 2.22
N PHE A 417 -11.44 -23.74 1.34
CA PHE A 417 -12.06 -23.78 0.02
C PHE A 417 -11.03 -24.03 -1.07
N SER A 418 -11.27 -25.05 -1.89
CA SER A 418 -10.42 -25.41 -3.01
C SER A 418 -10.53 -24.43 -4.16
N PHE A 419 -9.41 -24.27 -4.86
CA PHE A 419 -9.27 -23.41 -6.02
C PHE A 419 -9.46 -24.22 -7.30
N GLU A 420 -10.16 -23.64 -8.27
CA GLU A 420 -10.34 -24.25 -9.59
C GLU A 420 -9.18 -23.83 -10.50
N ASN A 421 -8.30 -24.79 -10.86
CA ASN A 421 -7.13 -24.57 -11.71
C ASN A 421 -6.28 -23.33 -11.33
N PRO A 422 -5.80 -23.25 -10.06
CA PRO A 422 -5.14 -22.05 -9.57
C PRO A 422 -3.83 -21.78 -10.30
N LYS A 423 -3.69 -20.57 -10.84
CA LYS A 423 -2.42 -20.04 -11.33
C LYS A 423 -1.72 -19.33 -10.17
N CYS A 424 -0.60 -19.87 -9.71
CA CYS A 424 0.18 -19.25 -8.60
C CYS A 424 0.80 -17.89 -8.96
N THR A 425 0.79 -17.54 -10.25
CA THR A 425 1.24 -16.24 -10.78
C THR A 425 0.10 -15.22 -10.89
N ASP A 426 -1.14 -15.59 -10.52
CA ASP A 426 -2.29 -14.70 -10.56
C ASP A 426 -2.43 -13.99 -9.21
N PRO A 427 -2.40 -12.63 -9.19
CA PRO A 427 -2.52 -11.86 -7.96
C PRO A 427 -3.88 -12.06 -7.25
N HIS A 428 -4.97 -12.34 -7.98
CA HIS A 428 -6.29 -12.60 -7.40
C HIS A 428 -6.32 -13.95 -6.66
N VAL A 429 -5.68 -14.98 -7.23
CA VAL A 429 -5.52 -16.29 -6.58
C VAL A 429 -4.69 -16.14 -5.31
N LYS A 430 -3.61 -15.35 -5.36
CA LYS A 430 -2.77 -15.02 -4.20
C LYS A 430 -3.57 -14.29 -3.13
N ALA A 431 -4.35 -13.26 -3.48
CA ALA A 431 -5.18 -12.52 -2.53
C ALA A 431 -6.19 -13.42 -1.81
N ASN A 432 -6.89 -14.30 -2.55
CA ASN A 432 -7.82 -15.27 -1.97
C ASN A 432 -7.12 -16.25 -1.02
N ALA A 433 -5.97 -16.82 -1.43
CA ALA A 433 -5.20 -17.71 -0.57
C ALA A 433 -4.74 -17.03 0.73
N LEU A 434 -4.35 -15.75 0.67
CA LEU A 434 -3.96 -14.96 1.84
C LEU A 434 -5.15 -14.62 2.74
N LEU A 435 -6.34 -14.36 2.19
CA LEU A 435 -7.58 -14.18 2.96
C LEU A 435 -7.96 -15.45 3.72
N GLN A 436 -7.97 -16.60 3.04
CA GLN A 436 -8.29 -17.88 3.70
C GLN A 436 -7.24 -18.27 4.74
N ALA A 437 -5.95 -17.97 4.49
CA ALA A 437 -4.88 -18.18 5.46
C ALA A 437 -5.07 -17.30 6.71
N HIS A 438 -5.56 -16.05 6.54
CA HIS A 438 -5.90 -15.14 7.63
C HIS A 438 -7.02 -15.71 8.50
N PHE A 439 -8.12 -16.13 7.90
CA PHE A 439 -9.24 -16.74 8.65
C PHE A 439 -8.84 -18.03 9.36
N SER A 440 -7.87 -18.77 8.81
CA SER A 440 -7.36 -20.01 9.41
C SER A 440 -6.26 -19.78 10.45
N ARG A 441 -5.82 -18.52 10.66
CA ARG A 441 -4.64 -18.15 11.46
C ARG A 441 -3.38 -18.94 11.10
N HIS A 442 -3.22 -19.26 9.82
CA HIS A 442 -2.00 -19.87 9.33
C HIS A 442 -0.89 -18.83 9.32
N THR A 443 0.26 -19.15 9.93
CA THR A 443 1.39 -18.23 9.99
C THR A 443 1.94 -17.98 8.60
N VAL A 444 1.79 -16.74 8.14
CA VAL A 444 2.41 -16.23 6.92
C VAL A 444 3.62 -15.39 7.32
N VAL A 445 4.76 -15.58 6.66
CA VAL A 445 6.03 -14.93 7.02
C VAL A 445 6.62 -14.11 5.87
N GLY A 446 7.47 -13.16 6.21
CA GLY A 446 8.27 -12.40 5.23
C GLY A 446 7.44 -11.58 4.26
N ASN A 447 7.64 -11.79 2.96
CA ASN A 447 6.96 -11.06 1.89
C ASN A 447 5.44 -11.27 1.90
N LEU A 448 5.02 -12.53 2.03
CA LEU A 448 3.60 -12.88 1.99
C LEU A 448 2.81 -12.29 3.17
N ALA A 449 3.47 -12.05 4.31
CA ALA A 449 2.84 -11.38 5.46
C ALA A 449 2.57 -9.90 5.18
N ALA A 450 3.50 -9.22 4.49
CA ALA A 450 3.29 -7.84 4.03
C ALA A 450 2.16 -7.78 2.99
N ASP A 451 2.14 -8.73 2.06
CA ASP A 451 1.10 -8.84 1.05
C ASP A 451 -0.28 -9.12 1.69
N GLN A 452 -0.34 -10.01 2.69
CA GLN A 452 -1.57 -10.29 3.44
C GLN A 452 -2.10 -9.03 4.13
N ARG A 453 -1.21 -8.23 4.72
CA ARG A 453 -1.58 -6.94 5.31
C ARG A 453 -2.22 -6.00 4.28
N GLU A 454 -1.65 -5.87 3.08
CA GLU A 454 -2.23 -5.04 2.02
C GLU A 454 -3.60 -5.55 1.57
N VAL A 455 -3.74 -6.87 1.46
CA VAL A 455 -5.01 -7.51 1.12
C VAL A 455 -6.09 -7.17 2.17
N LEU A 456 -5.77 -7.33 3.46
CA LEU A 456 -6.70 -7.05 4.57
C LEU A 456 -7.10 -5.57 4.64
N LEU A 457 -6.19 -4.65 4.33
CA LEU A 457 -6.49 -3.21 4.32
C LEU A 457 -7.52 -2.84 3.24
N SER A 458 -7.44 -3.46 2.05
CA SER A 458 -8.42 -3.23 0.99
C SER A 458 -9.72 -4.01 1.20
N ALA A 459 -9.67 -5.21 1.82
CA ALA A 459 -10.83 -6.06 2.04
C ALA A 459 -11.98 -5.35 2.78
N HIS A 460 -11.67 -4.47 3.75
CA HIS A 460 -12.71 -3.81 4.55
C HIS A 460 -13.62 -2.91 3.72
N ARG A 461 -13.05 -2.01 2.92
CA ARG A 461 -13.83 -1.11 2.04
C ARG A 461 -14.56 -1.90 0.94
N LEU A 462 -13.91 -2.93 0.40
CA LEU A 462 -14.51 -3.80 -0.61
C LEU A 462 -15.74 -4.53 -0.07
N LEU A 463 -15.67 -5.09 1.13
CA LEU A 463 -16.79 -5.77 1.77
C LEU A 463 -17.94 -4.82 2.11
N GLN A 464 -17.66 -3.60 2.56
CA GLN A 464 -18.70 -2.59 2.76
C GLN A 464 -19.43 -2.25 1.47
N ALA A 465 -18.69 -2.05 0.38
CA ALA A 465 -19.29 -1.84 -0.93
C ALA A 465 -20.09 -3.06 -1.43
N MET A 466 -19.59 -4.28 -1.19
CA MET A 466 -20.35 -5.50 -1.50
C MET A 466 -21.67 -5.52 -0.73
N VAL A 467 -21.67 -5.24 0.57
CA VAL A 467 -22.89 -5.17 1.39
C VAL A 467 -23.90 -4.18 0.79
N ASP A 468 -23.45 -2.99 0.38
CA ASP A 468 -24.34 -1.97 -0.19
C ASP A 468 -24.87 -2.37 -1.57
N VAL A 469 -24.05 -2.99 -2.42
CA VAL A 469 -24.50 -3.56 -3.72
C VAL A 469 -25.55 -4.65 -3.50
N ILE A 470 -25.33 -5.56 -2.54
CA ILE A 470 -26.25 -6.65 -2.23
C ILE A 470 -27.56 -6.11 -1.65
N SER A 471 -27.47 -5.15 -0.72
CA SER A 471 -28.62 -4.53 -0.06
C SER A 471 -29.48 -3.76 -1.05
N SER A 472 -28.86 -3.08 -2.01
CA SER A 472 -29.56 -2.40 -3.11
C SER A 472 -30.37 -3.34 -4.01
N ASN A 473 -30.00 -4.63 -4.07
CA ASN A 473 -30.75 -5.66 -4.78
C ASN A 473 -31.74 -6.42 -3.89
N GLY A 474 -31.81 -6.12 -2.58
CA GLY A 474 -32.75 -6.73 -1.64
C GLY A 474 -32.44 -8.18 -1.24
N TRP A 475 -31.16 -8.61 -1.28
CA TRP A 475 -30.79 -10.00 -0.98
C TRP A 475 -30.31 -10.18 0.47
N LEU A 476 -31.26 -10.27 1.40
CA LEU A 476 -30.99 -10.33 2.85
C LEU A 476 -29.95 -11.37 3.27
N SER A 477 -30.10 -12.63 2.84
CA SER A 477 -29.20 -13.72 3.25
C SER A 477 -27.76 -13.50 2.81
N LEU A 478 -27.57 -12.89 1.63
CA LEU A 478 -26.25 -12.59 1.10
C LEU A 478 -25.65 -11.35 1.78
N ALA A 479 -26.49 -10.38 2.16
CA ALA A 479 -26.04 -9.18 2.87
C ALA A 479 -25.48 -9.58 4.25
N ILE A 480 -26.22 -10.41 5.00
CA ILE A 480 -25.77 -10.95 6.30
C ILE A 480 -24.45 -11.72 6.11
N LEU A 481 -24.34 -12.58 5.10
CA LEU A 481 -23.11 -13.31 4.82
C LEU A 481 -21.92 -12.37 4.55
N ALA A 482 -22.12 -11.27 3.81
CA ALA A 482 -21.07 -10.28 3.57
C ALA A 482 -20.68 -9.50 4.84
N MET A 483 -21.64 -9.20 5.72
CA MET A 483 -21.39 -8.62 7.04
C MET A 483 -20.58 -9.57 7.93
N GLU A 484 -20.91 -10.87 7.95
CA GLU A 484 -20.16 -11.92 8.65
C GLU A 484 -18.72 -11.99 8.13
N VAL A 485 -18.49 -11.96 6.81
CA VAL A 485 -17.14 -11.94 6.25
C VAL A 485 -16.36 -10.68 6.66
N SER A 486 -17.03 -9.53 6.79
CA SER A 486 -16.40 -8.31 7.31
C SER A 486 -15.92 -8.47 8.76
N GLN A 487 -16.70 -9.18 9.59
CA GLN A 487 -16.30 -9.56 10.94
C GLN A 487 -15.15 -10.58 10.93
N MET A 488 -15.21 -11.60 10.08
CA MET A 488 -14.15 -12.60 9.89
C MET A 488 -12.81 -11.98 9.48
N VAL A 489 -12.82 -11.01 8.56
CA VAL A 489 -11.62 -10.23 8.16
C VAL A 489 -11.07 -9.45 9.34
N THR A 490 -11.96 -8.87 10.16
CA THR A 490 -11.55 -8.08 11.33
C THR A 490 -10.93 -8.96 12.42
N GLN A 491 -11.54 -10.10 12.73
CA GLN A 491 -11.13 -10.96 13.86
C GLN A 491 -10.15 -12.09 13.48
N GLY A 492 -9.95 -12.34 12.18
CA GLY A 492 -9.05 -13.39 11.70
C GLY A 492 -9.50 -14.79 12.08
N MET A 493 -10.78 -15.10 11.85
CA MET A 493 -11.39 -16.40 12.17
C MET A 493 -12.52 -16.76 11.21
N TRP A 494 -12.88 -18.04 11.12
CA TRP A 494 -14.01 -18.51 10.31
C TRP A 494 -15.37 -18.37 11.02
N GLU A 495 -16.46 -18.36 10.25
CA GLU A 495 -17.84 -18.26 10.75
C GLU A 495 -18.23 -19.35 11.79
N LYS A 496 -17.58 -20.52 11.75
CA LYS A 496 -17.88 -21.70 12.58
C LYS A 496 -16.83 -21.93 13.67
N ASP A 497 -15.83 -21.06 13.74
CA ASP A 497 -14.84 -21.10 14.79
C ASP A 497 -15.47 -20.63 16.12
N SER A 498 -14.92 -21.06 17.25
CA SER A 498 -15.38 -20.63 18.58
C SER A 498 -15.27 -19.11 18.71
N MET A 499 -16.32 -18.44 19.17
CA MET A 499 -16.33 -16.99 19.40
C MET A 499 -15.23 -16.54 20.35
N LEU A 500 -14.74 -17.42 21.23
CA LEU A 500 -13.66 -17.11 22.17
C LEU A 500 -12.32 -16.86 21.46
N LEU A 501 -12.14 -17.31 20.22
CA LEU A 501 -10.91 -17.08 19.47
C LEU A 501 -10.66 -15.61 19.16
N GLN A 502 -11.68 -14.75 19.20
CA GLN A 502 -11.51 -13.30 19.07
C GLN A 502 -10.75 -12.67 20.26
N LEU A 503 -10.71 -13.36 21.41
CA LEU A 503 -10.00 -12.89 22.58
C LEU A 503 -8.47 -12.99 22.36
N PRO A 504 -7.68 -12.02 22.84
CA PRO A 504 -6.23 -12.11 22.82
C PRO A 504 -5.74 -13.38 23.51
N HIS A 505 -4.66 -13.98 23.00
CA HIS A 505 -4.00 -15.17 23.56
C HIS A 505 -4.81 -16.48 23.53
N PHE A 506 -6.01 -16.50 22.96
CA PHE A 506 -6.81 -17.73 22.84
C PHE A 506 -6.35 -18.62 21.68
N THR A 507 -5.99 -19.86 22.01
CA THR A 507 -5.75 -20.92 21.01
C THR A 507 -6.99 -21.80 20.83
N LYS A 508 -7.01 -22.63 19.78
CA LYS A 508 -8.12 -23.58 19.53
C LYS A 508 -8.29 -24.57 20.67
N GLU A 509 -7.18 -24.99 21.29
CA GLU A 509 -7.17 -25.90 22.43
C GLU A 509 -7.77 -25.23 23.68
N LEU A 510 -7.41 -23.97 23.93
CA LEU A 510 -7.97 -23.21 25.06
C LEU A 510 -9.47 -22.96 24.88
N ALA A 511 -9.89 -22.54 23.68
CA ALA A 511 -11.30 -22.34 23.38
C ALA A 511 -12.11 -23.63 23.59
N LYS A 512 -11.58 -24.77 23.15
CA LYS A 512 -12.18 -26.09 23.40
C LYS A 512 -12.25 -26.42 24.89
N ARG A 513 -11.19 -26.16 25.65
CA ARG A 513 -11.18 -26.34 27.12
C ARG A 513 -12.26 -25.50 27.81
N CYS A 514 -12.50 -24.27 27.34
CA CYS A 514 -13.55 -23.40 27.86
C CYS A 514 -14.97 -23.94 27.55
N GLN A 515 -15.18 -24.48 26.35
CA GLN A 515 -16.45 -25.11 25.96
C GLN A 515 -16.72 -26.42 26.72
N GLU A 516 -15.67 -27.18 27.02
CA GLU A 516 -15.75 -28.43 27.79
C GLU A 516 -15.65 -28.21 29.31
N ASN A 517 -15.76 -26.95 29.78
CA ASN A 517 -15.60 -26.60 31.19
C ASN A 517 -16.68 -27.29 32.06
N PRO A 518 -16.28 -28.00 33.14
CA PRO A 518 -17.22 -28.68 34.02
C PRO A 518 -18.17 -27.69 34.71
N GLY A 519 -19.47 -27.97 34.71
CA GLY A 519 -20.50 -27.17 35.40
C GLY A 519 -21.16 -26.12 34.51
N ARG A 520 -20.38 -25.35 33.74
CA ARG A 520 -20.89 -24.35 32.78
C ARG A 520 -19.99 -24.29 31.54
N SER A 521 -20.56 -24.59 30.36
CA SER A 521 -19.90 -24.36 29.07
C SER A 521 -19.70 -22.86 28.86
N ILE A 522 -18.49 -22.46 28.48
CA ILE A 522 -18.16 -21.07 28.17
C ILE A 522 -18.07 -20.97 26.64
N GLU A 523 -19.07 -20.34 26.02
CA GLU A 523 -19.18 -20.25 24.56
C GLU A 523 -19.03 -18.80 24.05
N THR A 524 -19.43 -17.83 24.87
CA THR A 524 -19.43 -16.41 24.53
C THR A 524 -18.45 -15.60 25.39
N VAL A 525 -18.17 -14.37 24.95
CA VAL A 525 -17.38 -13.41 25.75
C VAL A 525 -18.11 -13.07 27.06
N PHE A 526 -19.44 -12.99 27.03
CA PHE A 526 -20.25 -12.73 28.22
C PHE A 526 -20.17 -13.86 29.24
N ASP A 527 -20.19 -15.12 28.80
CA ASP A 527 -20.00 -16.26 29.70
C ASP A 527 -18.67 -16.16 30.46
N LEU A 528 -17.59 -15.74 29.78
CA LEU A 528 -16.27 -15.58 30.38
C LEU A 528 -16.22 -14.40 31.38
N VAL A 529 -16.93 -13.30 31.08
CA VAL A 529 -17.03 -12.12 31.94
C VAL A 529 -17.83 -12.42 33.21
N GLU A 530 -18.87 -13.25 33.11
CA GLU A 530 -19.69 -13.67 34.27
C GLU A 530 -19.01 -14.70 35.19
N MET A 531 -17.88 -15.30 34.77
CA MET A 531 -17.14 -16.23 35.64
C MET A 531 -16.53 -15.51 36.85
N GLU A 532 -16.48 -16.20 37.98
CA GLU A 532 -15.72 -15.75 39.15
C GLU A 532 -14.22 -15.70 38.84
N ASP A 533 -13.52 -14.73 39.44
CA ASP A 533 -12.12 -14.45 39.11
C ASP A 533 -11.17 -15.63 39.36
N ASP A 534 -11.41 -16.40 40.43
CA ASP A 534 -10.61 -17.58 40.78
C ASP A 534 -10.82 -18.72 39.77
N GLU A 535 -12.07 -18.99 39.40
CA GLU A 535 -12.43 -20.00 38.38
C GLU A 535 -11.85 -19.61 37.01
N ARG A 536 -11.95 -18.33 36.64
CA ARG A 536 -11.39 -17.81 35.39
C ARG A 536 -9.87 -17.97 35.35
N ARG A 537 -9.17 -17.68 36.45
CA ARG A 537 -7.70 -17.84 36.53
C ARG A 537 -7.29 -19.30 36.42
N GLU A 538 -7.99 -20.20 37.09
CA GLU A 538 -7.73 -21.64 37.02
C GLU A 538 -8.00 -22.19 35.61
N LEU A 539 -9.08 -21.76 34.97
CA LEU A 539 -9.44 -22.20 33.62
C LEU A 539 -8.49 -21.66 32.54
N LEU A 540 -8.03 -20.41 32.64
CA LEU A 540 -7.20 -19.79 31.61
C LEU A 540 -5.71 -20.13 31.76
N GLN A 541 -5.21 -20.25 33.00
CA GLN A 541 -3.79 -20.54 33.28
C GLN A 541 -2.83 -19.57 32.58
N MET A 542 -3.19 -18.29 32.57
CA MET A 542 -2.44 -17.22 31.90
C MET A 542 -1.72 -16.31 32.90
N SER A 543 -0.73 -15.56 32.41
CA SER A 543 -0.07 -14.51 33.20
C SER A 543 -1.00 -13.31 33.43
N ASP A 544 -0.72 -12.52 34.46
CA ASP A 544 -1.51 -11.31 34.77
C ASP A 544 -1.55 -10.31 33.59
N SER A 545 -0.46 -10.22 32.81
CA SER A 545 -0.42 -9.37 31.62
C SER A 545 -1.41 -9.84 30.55
N GLN A 546 -1.51 -11.16 30.32
CA GLN A 546 -2.42 -11.72 29.33
C GLN A 546 -3.88 -11.59 29.79
N LEU A 547 -4.14 -11.79 31.09
CA LEU A 547 -5.46 -11.58 31.68
C LEU A 547 -5.90 -10.11 31.58
N LEU A 548 -4.97 -9.17 31.75
CA LEU A 548 -5.24 -7.75 31.54
C LEU A 548 -5.62 -7.45 30.08
N ASP A 549 -4.93 -8.02 29.10
CA ASP A 549 -5.28 -7.87 27.68
C ASP A 549 -6.69 -8.39 27.38
N ILE A 550 -7.06 -9.54 27.96
CA ILE A 550 -8.41 -10.11 27.85
C ILE A 550 -9.45 -9.19 28.50
N ALA A 551 -9.20 -8.71 29.71
CA ALA A 551 -10.10 -7.79 30.40
C ALA A 551 -10.33 -6.49 29.60
N LEU A 552 -9.25 -5.93 29.04
CA LEU A 552 -9.33 -4.76 28.15
C LEU A 552 -10.16 -5.04 26.89
N PHE A 553 -10.05 -6.24 26.31
CA PHE A 553 -10.90 -6.64 25.19
C PHE A 553 -12.37 -6.77 25.60
N CYS A 554 -12.68 -7.51 26.68
CA CYS A 554 -14.03 -7.72 27.16
C CYS A 554 -14.73 -6.39 27.48
N ASN A 555 -14.03 -5.45 28.11
CA ASN A 555 -14.55 -4.11 28.40
C ASN A 555 -14.88 -3.31 27.13
N ARG A 556 -14.17 -3.54 26.02
CA ARG A 556 -14.43 -2.88 24.74
C ARG A 556 -15.49 -3.59 23.90
N PHE A 557 -15.73 -4.87 24.16
CA PHE A 557 -16.69 -5.68 23.43
C PHE A 557 -18.08 -5.03 23.50
N PRO A 558 -18.79 -4.88 22.37
CA PRO A 558 -20.06 -4.18 22.37
C PRO A 558 -21.12 -4.98 23.11
N ASN A 559 -21.67 -4.40 24.18
CA ASN A 559 -22.93 -4.79 24.77
C ASN A 559 -23.96 -3.70 24.43
N ILE A 560 -24.95 -4.03 23.60
CA ILE A 560 -25.89 -3.05 23.04
C ILE A 560 -27.29 -3.63 23.14
N ASP A 561 -28.16 -2.91 23.82
CA ASP A 561 -29.59 -3.21 23.88
C ASP A 561 -30.30 -2.54 22.71
N MET A 562 -31.16 -3.29 22.03
CA MET A 562 -31.95 -2.81 20.90
C MET A 562 -33.43 -2.84 21.24
N SER A 563 -34.09 -1.70 21.09
CA SER A 563 -35.55 -1.58 21.09
C SER A 563 -36.03 -1.00 19.77
N TYR A 564 -37.28 -1.29 19.39
CA TYR A 564 -37.88 -0.74 18.18
C TYR A 564 -39.34 -0.39 18.38
N GLU A 565 -39.82 0.59 17.63
CA GLU A 565 -41.21 1.03 17.59
C GLU A 565 -41.65 1.24 16.13
N VAL A 566 -42.86 0.78 15.79
CA VAL A 566 -43.48 1.05 14.48
C VAL A 566 -44.35 2.28 14.62
N LEU A 567 -43.95 3.37 13.97
CA LEU A 567 -44.71 4.62 14.01
C LEU A 567 -45.99 4.46 13.19
N ASP A 568 -47.12 4.86 13.76
CA ASP A 568 -48.47 4.78 13.15
C ASP A 568 -48.86 3.36 12.69
N GLY A 569 -48.39 2.32 13.40
CA GLY A 569 -48.53 0.92 12.99
C GLY A 569 -49.96 0.36 12.92
N ASP A 570 -50.94 1.04 13.51
CA ASP A 570 -52.33 0.58 13.58
C ASP A 570 -53.12 0.82 12.28
N ASP A 571 -52.63 1.69 11.36
CA ASP A 571 -53.37 2.16 10.18
C ASP A 571 -52.59 1.96 8.85
N VAL A 572 -51.86 0.84 8.73
CA VAL A 572 -51.04 0.53 7.55
C VAL A 572 -51.84 -0.18 6.45
N ARG A 573 -51.77 0.34 5.22
CA ARG A 573 -52.36 -0.29 4.02
C ARG A 573 -51.28 -0.80 3.05
N PRO A 574 -51.62 -1.76 2.17
CA PRO A 574 -50.69 -2.21 1.13
C PRO A 574 -50.25 -1.04 0.22
N GLY A 575 -48.94 -0.80 0.16
CA GLY A 575 -48.33 0.29 -0.60
C GLY A 575 -47.94 1.51 0.25
N ASP A 576 -48.30 1.55 1.53
CA ASP A 576 -47.90 2.62 2.42
C ASP A 576 -46.43 2.50 2.83
N ASN A 577 -45.79 3.65 3.02
CA ASN A 577 -44.46 3.71 3.62
C ASN A 577 -44.60 3.57 5.15
N VAL A 578 -43.99 2.52 5.70
CA VAL A 578 -43.96 2.28 7.15
C VAL A 578 -42.62 2.75 7.72
N THR A 579 -42.66 3.47 8.84
CA THR A 579 -41.45 3.93 9.53
C THR A 579 -41.19 3.08 10.77
N LEU A 580 -40.03 2.42 10.81
CA LEU A 580 -39.54 1.68 11.96
C LEU A 580 -38.47 2.52 12.67
N GLN A 581 -38.74 2.94 13.91
CA GLN A 581 -37.76 3.62 14.74
C GLN A 581 -37.00 2.56 15.55
N VAL A 582 -35.68 2.53 15.44
CA VAL A 582 -34.81 1.63 16.20
C VAL A 582 -33.94 2.45 17.15
N THR A 583 -33.93 2.08 18.42
CA THR A 583 -33.12 2.72 19.46
C THR A 583 -32.07 1.72 19.95
N LEU A 584 -30.81 2.13 19.91
CA LEU A 584 -29.67 1.36 20.39
C LEU A 584 -29.12 2.02 21.66
N GLU A 585 -29.13 1.29 22.77
CA GLU A 585 -28.63 1.73 24.06
C GLU A 585 -27.36 0.94 24.43
N ARG A 586 -26.37 1.62 25.01
CA ARG A 586 -25.13 0.98 25.47
C ARG A 586 -24.79 1.50 26.85
N ASP A 587 -24.67 0.57 27.80
CA ASP A 587 -24.15 0.87 29.12
C ASP A 587 -22.65 1.13 29.05
N LEU A 588 -22.25 2.36 29.37
CA LEU A 588 -20.85 2.77 29.50
C LEU A 588 -20.50 2.86 30.98
N GLU A 589 -20.04 1.76 31.57
CA GLU A 589 -19.49 1.81 32.93
C GLU A 589 -18.11 2.54 32.93
N GLY A 590 -17.89 3.41 33.92
CA GLY A 590 -16.55 3.90 34.26
C GLY A 590 -15.92 4.94 33.32
N GLY A 591 -16.69 5.78 32.63
CA GLY A 591 -16.13 6.88 31.81
C GLY A 591 -15.41 6.41 30.54
N GLN A 592 -15.70 5.18 30.09
CA GLN A 592 -15.22 4.64 28.83
C GLN A 592 -15.64 5.55 27.67
N ARG A 593 -14.65 6.01 26.90
CA ARG A 593 -14.90 6.66 25.60
C ARG A 593 -15.10 5.59 24.54
N TRP A 594 -15.70 6.01 23.43
CA TRP A 594 -15.75 5.33 22.15
C TRP A 594 -14.31 5.04 21.66
N ASP A 595 -13.67 4.01 22.23
CA ASP A 595 -12.30 3.64 21.94
C ASP A 595 -12.21 2.77 20.68
N ARG A 596 -11.04 2.82 20.03
CA ARG A 596 -10.75 2.12 18.78
C ARG A 596 -10.85 0.61 18.98
N LEU A 597 -11.49 -0.09 18.03
CA LEU A 597 -11.34 -1.55 17.93
C LEU A 597 -9.87 -1.86 17.64
N MET A 598 -9.29 -2.72 18.48
CA MET A 598 -7.93 -3.23 18.36
C MET A 598 -8.00 -4.75 18.20
N PRO A 599 -8.36 -5.27 17.01
CA PRO A 599 -8.27 -6.70 16.77
C PRO A 599 -6.80 -7.12 16.82
N HIS A 600 -6.50 -8.23 17.49
CA HIS A 600 -5.13 -8.71 17.66
C HIS A 600 -4.44 -9.01 16.31
N ASP A 601 -5.21 -9.52 15.34
CA ASP A 601 -4.69 -10.04 14.07
C ASP A 601 -4.91 -9.09 12.88
N PHE A 602 -5.45 -7.88 13.10
CA PHE A 602 -5.70 -6.93 12.02
C PHE A 602 -4.64 -5.81 11.97
N PRO A 603 -4.06 -5.50 10.80
CA PRO A 603 -2.86 -4.66 10.70
C PRO A 603 -3.04 -3.18 11.06
N ASN A 604 -4.27 -2.70 11.26
CA ASN A 604 -4.52 -1.32 11.71
C ASN A 604 -5.64 -1.27 12.75
N PRO A 605 -5.50 -0.52 13.85
CA PRO A 605 -6.66 -0.23 14.69
C PRO A 605 -7.72 0.50 13.85
N LYS A 606 -8.97 0.02 13.88
CA LYS A 606 -10.04 0.68 13.13
C LYS A 606 -10.17 2.11 13.64
N LYS A 607 -10.03 3.09 12.73
CA LYS A 607 -10.14 4.54 13.05
C LYS A 607 -11.56 4.94 13.45
N LYS A 608 -12.57 4.16 13.07
CA LYS A 608 -13.96 4.29 13.53
C LYS A 608 -14.24 3.24 14.61
N VAL A 609 -15.04 3.63 15.60
CA VAL A 609 -15.72 2.68 16.48
C VAL A 609 -16.55 1.72 15.63
N GLY A 610 -16.72 0.47 16.09
CA GLY A 610 -17.35 -0.60 15.31
C GLY A 610 -18.58 -0.12 14.53
N GLY A 611 -18.52 -0.23 13.21
CA GLY A 611 -19.68 0.03 12.37
C GLY A 611 -20.73 -1.05 12.59
N LEU A 612 -21.98 -0.64 12.71
CA LEU A 612 -23.15 -1.51 12.78
C LEU A 612 -23.94 -1.30 11.49
N TRP A 613 -24.54 -2.38 10.97
CA TRP A 613 -25.51 -2.33 9.88
C TRP A 613 -26.91 -2.53 10.42
#